data_AF-A0A1C5MBY9-F1
#
_entry.id   AF-A0A1C5MBY9-F1
#
_cell.length_a   1.000
_cell.length_b   1.000
_cell.length_c   1.000
_cell.angle_alpha   90.00
_cell.angle_beta   90.00
_cell.angle_gamma   90.00
#
_symmetry.space_group_name_H-M   'P 1'
#
loop_
_entity.id
_entity.type
_entity.pdbx_description
1 polymer ?
#
loop_
_entity_poly.entity_id
_entity_poly.type
_entity_poly.pdbx_seq_one_letter_code
_entity_poly.pdbx_strand_id
1 'polypeptide(L)'
;MTKSQVIRQKIVDFISDGNRHSVQEMKEYLQKCDIGEYSEGQFAGVINNLQKNGTIDKVERGVYIVTDKDNSNQKKCFVVSPIGDENSDIRKNADQLFNHIIKPVCENCGFKAIRIDYENTPDSITQGILDCLDRYDLVIADMTGHNPNVFFEIGYRTAKGKPIIHLKRKGEKIPFDVSSIRTFEYDLTDLDIVAETRERLEKAIGSFVYEDSIEDEDDKDIAEGNSRIVSVLNEIIYKIDSLSEEVKKKDQENIKAVIETYSGMAQANDSIETQMLKILLPELIRNPQAADSLIKLSEKFKE
;
A
#
# COMPACT_ATOMS: atom_id res chain seq x y z
N MET A 1 11.10 15.13 44.22
CA MET A 1 11.24 14.13 43.15
C MET A 1 12.04 12.95 43.68
N THR A 2 11.72 11.72 43.28
CA THR A 2 12.51 10.53 43.66
C THR A 2 13.84 10.50 42.87
N LYS A 3 14.88 9.83 43.39
CA LYS A 3 16.17 9.73 42.69
C LYS A 3 16.03 9.18 41.27
N SER A 4 15.19 8.16 41.08
CA SER A 4 14.92 7.58 39.76
C SER A 4 14.25 8.58 38.79
N GLN A 5 13.41 9.50 39.28
CA GLN A 5 12.84 10.56 38.45
C GLN A 5 13.90 11.57 37.99
N VAL A 6 14.83 11.95 38.89
CA VAL A 6 15.94 12.86 38.56
C VAL A 6 16.88 12.23 37.53
N ILE A 7 17.24 10.96 37.72
CA ILE A 7 18.05 10.19 36.77
C ILE A 7 17.36 10.13 35.41
N ARG A 8 16.06 9.80 35.38
CA ARG A 8 15.26 9.74 34.15
C ARG A 8 15.29 11.05 33.39
N GLN A 9 15.02 12.17 34.07
CA GLN A 9 15.00 13.48 33.42
C GLN A 9 16.36 13.82 32.80
N LYS A 10 17.44 13.65 33.57
CA LYS A 10 18.80 13.95 33.11
C LYS A 10 19.24 13.06 31.95
N ILE A 11 18.91 11.77 31.99
CA ILE A 11 19.20 10.87 30.88
C ILE A 11 18.46 11.36 29.65
N VAL A 12 17.14 11.57 29.71
CA VAL A 12 16.33 12.03 28.57
C VAL A 12 16.88 13.33 27.98
N ASP A 13 17.23 14.31 28.81
CA ASP A 13 17.82 15.58 28.35
C ASP A 13 19.14 15.35 27.60
N PHE A 14 19.99 14.43 28.08
CA PHE A 14 21.29 14.12 27.47
C PHE A 14 21.16 13.45 26.10
N ILE A 15 20.22 12.51 25.97
CA ILE A 15 20.06 11.71 24.75
C ILE A 15 19.14 12.36 23.70
N SER A 16 18.53 13.50 24.03
CA SER A 16 17.64 14.26 23.13
C SER A 16 18.35 14.90 21.94
N ASP A 17 19.67 14.73 21.81
CA ASP A 17 20.47 15.19 20.68
C ASP A 17 20.32 14.33 19.42
N GLY A 18 19.56 13.22 19.50
CA GLY A 18 19.30 12.30 18.39
C GLY A 18 20.46 11.36 18.07
N ASN A 19 21.54 11.38 18.86
CA ASN A 19 22.71 10.54 18.65
C ASN A 19 22.60 9.18 19.38
N ARG A 20 23.50 8.26 19.03
CA ARG A 20 23.67 6.99 19.74
C ARG A 20 24.51 7.23 20.98
N HIS A 21 24.02 6.78 22.14
CA HIS A 21 24.69 6.93 23.42
C HIS A 21 24.86 5.59 24.13
N SER A 22 26.06 5.34 24.62
CA SER A 22 26.39 4.20 25.46
C SER A 22 25.98 4.40 26.91
N VAL A 23 25.79 3.30 27.63
CA VAL A 23 25.56 3.32 29.09
C VAL A 23 26.69 4.07 29.82
N GLN A 24 27.92 3.96 29.34
CA GLN A 24 29.07 4.61 29.94
C GLN A 24 28.98 6.13 29.81
N GLU A 25 28.64 6.65 28.63
CA GLU A 25 28.46 8.08 28.38
C GLU A 25 27.31 8.66 29.23
N MET A 26 26.20 7.93 29.35
CA MET A 26 25.09 8.33 30.22
C MET A 26 25.52 8.42 31.68
N LYS A 27 26.31 7.45 32.18
CA LYS A 27 26.82 7.46 33.56
C LYS A 27 27.80 8.61 33.80
N GLU A 28 28.70 8.87 32.86
CA GLU A 28 29.63 10.00 32.93
C GLU A 28 28.90 11.35 32.94
N TYR A 29 27.83 11.48 32.14
CA TYR A 29 26.98 12.66 32.16
C TYR A 29 26.29 12.85 33.53
N LEU A 30 25.75 11.77 34.11
CA LEU A 30 25.11 11.82 35.43
C LEU A 30 26.09 12.22 36.54
N GLN A 31 27.35 11.76 36.47
CA GLN A 31 28.42 12.19 37.39
C GLN A 31 28.71 13.69 37.25
N LYS A 32 28.78 14.22 36.02
CA LYS A 32 28.97 15.66 35.78
C LYS A 32 27.81 16.52 36.29
N CYS A 33 26.60 15.95 36.37
CA CYS A 33 25.39 16.65 36.83
C CYS A 33 25.23 16.73 38.36
N ASP A 34 26.17 16.18 39.13
CA ASP A 34 26.19 16.19 40.61
C ASP A 34 24.85 15.76 41.26
N ILE A 35 24.26 14.66 40.77
CA ILE A 35 22.96 14.17 41.24
C ILE A 35 23.04 13.32 42.53
N GLY A 36 24.23 13.22 43.14
CA GLY A 36 24.54 12.35 44.26
C GLY A 36 24.63 10.86 43.90
N GLU A 37 25.01 10.01 44.87
CA GLU A 37 25.16 8.57 44.64
C GLU A 37 23.83 7.89 44.28
N TYR A 38 23.86 7.02 43.27
CA TYR A 38 22.75 6.16 42.88
C TYR A 38 23.26 4.73 42.69
N SER A 39 22.38 3.74 42.86
CA SER A 39 22.76 2.34 42.65
C SER A 39 22.66 1.93 41.18
N GLU A 40 23.46 0.94 40.79
CA GLU A 40 23.36 0.32 39.46
C GLU A 40 21.95 -0.19 39.15
N GLY A 41 21.24 -0.71 40.15
CA GLY A 41 19.85 -1.14 40.01
C GLY A 41 18.88 0.02 39.73
N GLN A 42 19.12 1.20 40.30
CA GLN A 42 18.30 2.40 40.02
C GLN A 42 18.49 2.88 38.58
N PHE A 43 19.73 2.89 38.08
CA PHE A 43 20.03 3.24 36.70
C PHE A 43 19.43 2.23 35.72
N ALA A 44 19.69 0.93 35.92
CA ALA A 44 19.16 -0.13 35.08
C ALA A 44 17.62 -0.12 35.05
N GLY A 45 16.98 0.15 36.19
CA GLY A 45 15.52 0.29 36.28
C GLY A 45 14.98 1.45 35.43
N VAL A 46 15.69 2.58 35.39
CA VAL A 46 15.32 3.73 34.55
C VAL A 46 15.48 3.42 33.06
N ILE A 47 16.60 2.82 32.65
CA ILE A 47 16.84 2.42 31.26
C ILE A 47 15.79 1.41 30.80
N ASN A 48 15.50 0.38 31.61
CA ASN A 48 14.46 -0.60 31.31
C ASN A 48 13.08 0.06 31.19
N ASN A 49 12.77 1.05 32.03
CA ASN A 49 11.52 1.79 31.93
C ASN A 49 11.44 2.64 30.65
N LEU A 50 12.51 3.35 30.30
CA LEU A 50 12.60 4.15 29.08
C LEU A 50 12.53 3.30 27.81
N GLN A 51 13.10 2.10 27.84
CA GLN A 51 12.98 1.15 26.73
C GLN A 51 11.55 0.59 26.65
N LYS A 52 10.97 0.17 27.78
CA LYS A 52 9.62 -0.40 27.83
C LYS A 52 8.54 0.59 27.40
N ASN A 53 8.70 1.88 27.70
CA ASN A 53 7.77 2.93 27.30
C ASN A 53 8.09 3.56 25.93
N GLY A 54 9.05 3.00 25.17
CA GLY A 54 9.38 3.43 23.83
C GLY A 54 10.08 4.79 23.72
N THR A 55 10.62 5.35 24.81
CA THR A 55 11.39 6.61 24.78
C THR A 55 12.80 6.39 24.20
N ILE A 56 13.34 5.18 24.32
CA ILE A 56 14.64 4.81 23.73
C ILE A 56 14.57 3.44 23.07
N ASP A 57 15.30 3.28 21.97
CA ASP A 57 15.54 1.98 21.34
C ASP A 57 16.98 1.53 21.57
N LYS A 58 17.15 0.21 21.78
CA LYS A 58 18.46 -0.41 21.95
C LYS A 58 19.02 -0.78 20.58
N VAL A 59 20.12 -0.15 20.19
CA VAL A 59 20.77 -0.37 18.89
C VAL A 59 21.77 -1.51 18.98
N GLU A 60 22.58 -1.52 20.03
CA GLU A 60 23.60 -2.54 20.28
C GLU A 60 23.73 -2.83 21.79
N ARG A 61 24.64 -3.74 22.17
CA ARG A 61 24.82 -4.12 23.58
C ARG A 61 25.28 -2.91 24.41
N GLY A 62 24.33 -2.30 25.11
CA GLY A 62 24.60 -1.15 25.99
C GLY A 62 24.63 0.19 25.26
N VAL A 63 24.11 0.26 24.03
CA VAL A 63 24.00 1.48 23.23
C VAL A 63 22.53 1.73 22.88
N TYR A 64 22.08 2.96 23.11
CA TYR A 64 20.69 3.36 22.95
C TYR A 64 20.59 4.65 22.13
N ILE A 65 19.45 4.84 21.47
CA ILE A 65 19.12 6.07 20.74
C ILE A 65 17.74 6.55 21.20
N VAL A 66 17.52 7.86 21.26
CA VAL A 66 16.18 8.40 21.49
C VAL A 66 15.28 8.02 20.33
N THR A 67 14.15 7.41 20.68
CA THR A 67 13.02 7.32 19.78
C THR A 67 12.36 8.70 19.77
N ASP A 68 12.42 9.40 18.64
CA ASP A 68 11.64 10.62 18.42
C ASP A 68 10.21 10.38 18.88
N LYS A 69 9.74 11.10 19.90
CA LYS A 69 8.35 10.98 20.38
C LYS A 69 7.33 11.45 19.33
N ASP A 70 7.75 12.26 18.37
CA ASP A 70 6.95 12.56 17.17
C ASP A 70 6.90 11.35 16.20
N ASN A 71 7.87 10.43 16.27
CA ASN A 71 7.91 9.19 15.48
C ASN A 71 7.44 7.94 16.24
N SER A 72 7.26 7.96 17.56
CA SER A 72 6.80 6.80 18.31
C SER A 72 5.34 6.45 18.03
N ASN A 73 4.58 7.40 17.48
CA ASN A 73 3.20 7.21 17.01
C ASN A 73 3.09 7.20 15.48
N GLN A 74 4.22 7.27 14.76
CA GLN A 74 4.20 7.20 13.30
C GLN A 74 4.07 5.73 12.90
N LYS A 75 2.99 5.41 12.20
CA LYS A 75 2.74 4.05 11.70
C LYS A 75 3.91 3.58 10.85
N LYS A 76 4.26 2.30 10.93
CA LYS A 76 5.41 1.75 10.21
C LYS A 76 4.94 0.97 9.00
N CYS A 77 5.57 1.23 7.86
CA CYS A 77 5.37 0.47 6.63
C CYS A 77 6.63 -0.32 6.32
N PHE A 78 6.52 -1.65 6.30
CA PHE A 78 7.62 -2.52 5.89
C PHE A 78 7.58 -2.72 4.38
N VAL A 79 8.72 -2.54 3.72
CA VAL A 79 8.85 -2.68 2.27
C VAL A 79 9.57 -3.97 1.95
N VAL A 80 8.84 -4.86 1.29
CA VAL A 80 9.33 -6.12 0.75
C VAL A 80 9.66 -5.90 -0.72
N SER A 81 10.89 -6.18 -1.13
CA SER A 81 11.31 -6.00 -2.52
C SER A 81 12.35 -7.02 -2.95
N PRO A 82 12.49 -7.30 -4.26
CA PRO A 82 13.53 -8.17 -4.77
C PRO A 82 14.91 -7.64 -4.38
N ILE A 83 15.75 -8.53 -3.84
CA ILE A 83 17.14 -8.23 -3.52
C ILE A 83 17.97 -8.61 -4.74
N GLY A 84 18.52 -7.59 -5.41
CA GLY A 84 19.48 -7.76 -6.51
C GLY A 84 20.91 -7.42 -6.07
N ASP A 85 21.88 -7.97 -6.80
CA ASP A 85 23.30 -7.62 -6.69
C ASP A 85 23.53 -6.13 -6.95
N GLU A 86 24.64 -5.59 -6.43
CA GLU A 86 25.05 -4.22 -6.72
C GLU A 86 25.10 -3.97 -8.24
N ASN A 87 24.56 -2.82 -8.66
CA ASN A 87 24.45 -2.39 -10.07
C ASN A 87 23.52 -3.22 -10.97
N SER A 88 22.85 -4.25 -10.44
CA SER A 88 21.83 -5.00 -11.20
C SER A 88 20.60 -4.15 -11.52
N ASP A 89 19.91 -4.49 -12.60
CA ASP A 89 18.65 -3.83 -12.96
C ASP A 89 17.56 -4.07 -11.91
N ILE A 90 17.60 -5.23 -11.24
CA ILE A 90 16.72 -5.56 -10.11
C ILE A 90 16.92 -4.54 -8.98
N ARG A 91 18.17 -4.31 -8.57
CA ARG A 91 18.51 -3.36 -7.51
C ARG A 91 18.10 -1.93 -7.90
N LYS A 92 18.45 -1.50 -9.11
CA LYS A 92 18.10 -0.16 -9.62
C LYS A 92 16.59 0.06 -9.63
N ASN A 93 15.83 -0.91 -10.14
CA ASN A 93 14.37 -0.85 -10.16
C ASN A 93 13.79 -0.78 -8.74
N ALA A 94 14.25 -1.64 -7.82
CA ALA A 94 13.80 -1.64 -6.43
C ALA A 94 14.09 -0.31 -5.72
N ASP A 95 15.28 0.26 -5.95
CA ASP A 95 15.69 1.55 -5.38
C ASP A 95 14.86 2.71 -5.94
N GLN A 96 14.62 2.73 -7.25
CA GLN A 96 13.79 3.73 -7.88
C GLN A 96 12.33 3.63 -7.42
N LEU A 97 11.77 2.43 -7.35
CA LEU A 97 10.42 2.19 -6.83
C LEU A 97 10.28 2.69 -5.39
N PHE A 98 11.25 2.35 -4.53
CA PHE A 98 11.27 2.79 -3.14
C PHE A 98 11.33 4.31 -3.03
N ASN A 99 12.30 4.95 -3.68
CA ASN A 99 12.55 6.38 -3.53
C ASN A 99 11.51 7.26 -4.23
N HIS A 100 10.97 6.81 -5.36
CA HIS A 100 10.07 7.62 -6.18
C HIS A 100 8.60 7.27 -6.03
N ILE A 101 8.21 6.16 -5.40
CA ILE A 101 6.79 5.84 -5.22
C ILE A 101 6.51 5.54 -3.76
N ILE A 102 7.14 4.50 -3.22
CA ILE A 102 6.75 3.96 -1.91
C ILE A 102 7.01 4.95 -0.79
N LYS A 103 8.23 5.48 -0.70
CA LYS A 103 8.63 6.40 0.38
C LYS A 103 7.78 7.69 0.38
N PRO A 104 7.62 8.43 -0.73
CA PRO A 104 6.77 9.62 -0.76
C PRO A 104 5.31 9.35 -0.37
N VAL A 105 4.74 8.24 -0.85
CA VAL A 105 3.35 7.86 -0.52
C VAL A 105 3.21 7.56 0.97
N CYS A 106 4.13 6.76 1.53
CA CYS A 106 4.12 6.46 2.96
C CYS A 106 4.24 7.73 3.78
N GLU A 107 5.18 8.62 3.46
CA GLU A 107 5.39 9.88 4.18
C GLU A 107 4.12 10.76 4.14
N ASN A 108 3.47 10.88 2.97
CA ASN A 108 2.20 11.60 2.82
C ASN A 108 1.05 10.99 3.63
N CYS A 109 1.03 9.66 3.77
CA CYS A 109 0.04 8.95 4.57
C CYS A 109 0.40 8.86 6.07
N GLY A 110 1.48 9.51 6.53
CA GLY A 110 1.91 9.45 7.93
C GLY A 110 2.57 8.14 8.34
N PHE A 111 3.14 7.39 7.38
CA PHE A 111 3.89 6.17 7.60
C PHE A 111 5.40 6.37 7.44
N LYS A 112 6.18 5.69 8.28
CA LYS A 112 7.61 5.51 8.09
C LYS A 112 7.88 4.27 7.24
N ALA A 113 8.32 4.46 5.99
CA ALA A 113 8.73 3.35 5.12
C ALA A 113 10.11 2.82 5.52
N ILE A 114 10.21 1.52 5.76
CA ILE A 114 11.45 0.83 6.13
C ILE A 114 11.65 -0.35 5.17
N ARG A 115 12.78 -0.35 4.48
CA ARG A 115 13.27 -1.47 3.66
C ARG A 115 14.54 -2.00 4.32
N ILE A 116 14.59 -3.29 4.65
CA ILE A 116 15.77 -3.90 5.25
C ILE A 116 16.71 -4.34 4.12
N ASP A 117 17.66 -3.47 3.79
CA ASP A 117 18.77 -3.82 2.91
C ASP A 117 19.90 -4.42 3.75
N TYR A 118 19.85 -5.75 3.96
CA TYR A 118 20.95 -6.60 4.45
C TYR A 118 21.86 -5.98 5.55
N GLU A 119 21.31 -5.54 6.68
CA GLU A 119 22.17 -5.27 7.83
C GLU A 119 22.75 -6.59 8.36
N ASN A 120 24.08 -6.67 8.41
CA ASN A 120 24.86 -7.79 8.97
C ASN A 120 24.62 -7.93 10.48
N THR A 121 23.45 -8.42 10.88
CA THR A 121 23.24 -8.92 12.24
C THR A 121 23.48 -10.43 12.29
N PRO A 122 24.26 -10.94 13.26
CA PRO A 122 24.53 -12.38 13.44
C PRO A 122 23.29 -13.22 13.78
N ASP A 123 22.19 -12.58 14.20
CA ASP A 123 20.91 -13.23 14.44
C ASP A 123 20.16 -13.34 13.10
N SER A 124 19.62 -14.52 12.81
CA SER A 124 19.15 -14.88 11.46
C SER A 124 18.27 -13.78 10.87
N ILE A 125 18.72 -13.17 9.77
CA ILE A 125 18.01 -12.13 8.99
C ILE A 125 16.52 -12.48 8.82
N THR A 126 16.23 -13.78 8.65
CA THR A 126 14.88 -14.34 8.58
C THR A 126 13.98 -13.94 9.77
N GLN A 127 14.45 -14.03 11.01
CA GLN A 127 13.62 -13.74 12.18
C GLN A 127 13.29 -12.24 12.27
N GLY A 128 14.26 -11.37 11.97
CA GLY A 128 14.02 -9.92 11.92
C GLY A 128 13.01 -9.52 10.85
N ILE A 129 13.06 -10.16 9.67
CA ILE A 129 12.07 -9.96 8.61
C ILE A 129 10.68 -10.45 9.05
N LEU A 130 10.58 -11.65 9.63
CA LEU A 130 9.30 -12.19 10.13
C LEU A 130 8.70 -11.30 11.23
N ASP A 131 9.53 -10.79 12.13
CA ASP A 131 9.10 -9.86 13.18
C ASP A 131 8.60 -8.54 12.58
N CYS A 132 9.24 -8.04 11.51
CA CYS A 132 8.75 -6.85 10.79
C CYS A 132 7.43 -7.13 10.09
N LEU A 133 7.32 -8.27 9.40
CA LEU A 133 6.08 -8.70 8.74
C LEU A 133 4.94 -8.92 9.72
N ASP A 134 5.22 -9.28 10.98
CA ASP A 134 4.18 -9.40 11.99
C ASP A 134 3.85 -8.03 12.62
N ARG A 135 4.84 -7.24 12.99
CA ARG A 135 4.62 -6.06 13.87
C ARG A 135 4.27 -4.76 13.16
N TYR A 136 4.52 -4.64 11.86
CA TYR A 136 4.32 -3.37 11.16
C TYR A 136 2.85 -3.21 10.74
N ASP A 137 2.39 -1.96 10.74
CA ASP A 137 1.01 -1.59 10.42
C ASP A 137 0.64 -1.91 8.96
N LEU A 138 1.60 -1.69 8.05
CA LEU A 138 1.43 -1.91 6.61
C LEU A 138 2.64 -2.65 6.04
N VAL A 139 2.38 -3.52 5.07
CA VAL A 139 3.42 -4.08 4.19
C VAL A 139 3.14 -3.64 2.76
N ILE A 140 4.17 -3.18 2.06
CA ILE A 140 4.13 -2.95 0.61
C ILE A 140 5.15 -3.90 -0.03
N ALA A 141 4.68 -4.79 -0.90
CA ALA A 141 5.50 -5.85 -1.50
C ALA A 141 5.60 -5.71 -3.01
N ASP A 142 6.84 -5.62 -3.53
CA ASP A 142 7.13 -5.60 -4.97
C ASP A 142 7.39 -7.02 -5.51
N MET A 143 6.46 -7.53 -6.30
CA MET A 143 6.54 -8.87 -6.91
C MET A 143 7.28 -8.90 -8.25
N THR A 144 7.85 -7.77 -8.67
CA THR A 144 8.57 -7.65 -9.94
C THR A 144 9.69 -8.69 -10.05
N GLY A 145 9.79 -9.34 -11.21
CA GLY A 145 10.80 -10.37 -11.44
C GLY A 145 10.60 -11.68 -10.67
N HIS A 146 9.44 -11.87 -10.03
CA HIS A 146 9.01 -13.14 -9.42
C HIS A 146 9.96 -13.70 -8.36
N ASN A 147 10.51 -12.84 -7.51
CA ASN A 147 11.43 -13.26 -6.47
C ASN A 147 10.76 -14.23 -5.46
N PRO A 148 11.27 -15.47 -5.29
CA PRO A 148 10.66 -16.46 -4.39
C PRO A 148 10.59 -16.02 -2.91
N ASN A 149 11.56 -15.23 -2.44
CA ASN A 149 11.57 -14.74 -1.07
C ASN A 149 10.44 -13.74 -0.84
N VAL A 150 10.19 -12.86 -1.81
CA VAL A 150 9.06 -11.92 -1.75
C VAL A 150 7.73 -12.68 -1.66
N PHE A 151 7.54 -13.74 -2.44
CA PHE A 151 6.33 -14.56 -2.34
C PHE A 151 6.18 -15.26 -0.99
N PHE A 152 7.28 -15.74 -0.40
CA PHE A 152 7.27 -16.32 0.94
C PHE A 152 6.81 -15.28 1.99
N GLU A 153 7.36 -14.06 1.93
CA GLU A 153 7.04 -12.97 2.86
C GLU A 153 5.58 -12.48 2.70
N ILE A 154 5.10 -12.38 1.46
CA ILE A 154 3.68 -12.10 1.14
C ILE A 154 2.79 -13.19 1.74
N GLY A 155 3.14 -14.47 1.54
CA GLY A 155 2.39 -15.59 2.07
C GLY A 155 2.29 -15.56 3.60
N TYR A 156 3.40 -15.27 4.27
CA TYR A 156 3.43 -15.11 5.73
C TYR A 156 2.52 -13.97 6.22
N ARG A 157 2.66 -12.77 5.63
CA ARG A 157 1.83 -11.61 6.00
C ARG A 157 0.34 -11.85 5.73
N THR A 158 0.02 -12.48 4.60
CA THR A 158 -1.36 -12.81 4.21
C THR A 158 -1.99 -13.80 5.20
N ALA A 159 -1.23 -14.81 5.64
CA ALA A 159 -1.71 -15.78 6.65
C ALA A 159 -2.03 -15.11 7.99
N LYS A 160 -1.41 -13.96 8.30
CA LYS A 160 -1.69 -13.15 9.50
C LYS A 160 -2.92 -12.25 9.35
N GLY A 161 -3.50 -12.11 8.15
CA GLY A 161 -4.68 -11.27 7.91
C GLY A 161 -4.42 -9.77 8.09
N LYS A 162 -3.16 -9.33 8.05
CA LYS A 162 -2.77 -7.94 8.29
C LYS A 162 -2.63 -7.17 6.97
N PRO A 163 -2.77 -5.83 6.97
CA PRO A 163 -2.74 -5.01 5.76
C PRO A 163 -1.48 -5.23 4.91
N ILE A 164 -1.68 -5.46 3.61
CA ILE A 164 -0.64 -5.62 2.59
C ILE A 164 -1.07 -5.03 1.24
N ILE A 165 -0.17 -4.34 0.57
CA ILE A 165 -0.32 -3.87 -0.81
C ILE A 165 0.70 -4.60 -1.68
N HIS A 166 0.26 -5.10 -2.83
CA HIS A 166 1.13 -5.74 -3.81
C HIS A 166 1.39 -4.79 -4.98
N LEU A 167 2.65 -4.70 -5.38
CA LEU A 167 3.12 -3.94 -6.54
C LEU A 167 3.72 -4.88 -7.57
N LYS A 168 3.63 -4.50 -8.85
CA LYS A 168 4.41 -5.09 -9.92
C LYS A 168 4.73 -4.07 -11.00
N ARG A 169 5.81 -4.30 -11.72
CA ARG A 169 6.10 -3.55 -12.94
C ARG A 169 5.00 -3.77 -14.00
N LYS A 170 4.57 -2.69 -14.63
CA LYS A 170 3.60 -2.71 -15.73
C LYS A 170 4.04 -3.69 -16.83
N GLY A 171 3.09 -4.52 -17.28
CA GLY A 171 3.33 -5.53 -18.31
C GLY A 171 3.87 -6.88 -17.81
N GLU A 172 4.26 -7.00 -16.54
CA GLU A 172 4.63 -8.29 -15.97
C GLU A 172 3.40 -9.14 -15.64
N LYS A 173 3.49 -10.45 -15.93
CA LYS A 173 2.46 -11.43 -15.57
C LYS A 173 2.80 -12.05 -14.23
N ILE A 174 1.85 -12.06 -13.31
CA ILE A 174 2.00 -12.75 -12.02
C ILE A 174 1.79 -14.26 -12.26
N PRO A 175 2.50 -15.16 -11.55
CA PRO A 175 2.23 -16.60 -11.58
C PRO A 175 0.76 -16.93 -11.32
N PHE A 176 0.24 -18.00 -11.93
CA PHE A 176 -1.19 -18.32 -11.91
C PHE A 176 -1.75 -18.46 -10.48
N ASP A 177 -1.00 -19.09 -9.57
CA ASP A 177 -1.43 -19.35 -8.19
C ASP A 177 -1.70 -18.08 -7.36
N VAL A 178 -1.06 -16.97 -7.73
CA VAL A 178 -1.20 -15.65 -7.07
C VAL A 178 -1.79 -14.58 -7.99
N SER A 179 -2.32 -14.98 -9.15
CA SER A 179 -2.86 -14.06 -10.15
C SER A 179 -4.15 -13.35 -9.71
N SER A 180 -4.88 -13.93 -8.76
CA SER A 180 -6.08 -13.34 -8.15
C SER A 180 -5.76 -12.24 -7.13
N ILE A 181 -4.50 -12.14 -6.68
CA ILE A 181 -4.09 -11.15 -5.69
C ILE A 181 -4.14 -9.76 -6.33
N ARG A 182 -4.89 -8.85 -5.70
CA ARG A 182 -4.95 -7.45 -6.12
C ARG A 182 -3.55 -6.85 -6.09
N THR A 183 -3.10 -6.38 -7.26
CA THR A 183 -1.76 -5.84 -7.46
C THR A 183 -1.84 -4.52 -8.23
N PHE A 184 -1.15 -3.50 -7.73
CA PHE A 184 -0.99 -2.23 -8.43
C PHE A 184 0.16 -2.34 -9.41
N GLU A 185 -0.06 -1.87 -10.63
CA GLU A 185 0.99 -1.75 -11.62
C GLU A 185 1.68 -0.40 -11.47
N TYR A 186 3.00 -0.39 -11.59
CA TYR A 186 3.78 0.84 -11.64
C TYR A 186 4.63 0.88 -12.92
N ASP A 187 4.90 2.10 -13.40
CA ASP A 187 5.84 2.37 -14.48
C ASP A 187 6.74 3.54 -14.07
N LEU A 188 8.05 3.30 -14.03
CA LEU A 188 9.04 4.30 -13.64
C LEU A 188 9.57 5.11 -14.83
N THR A 189 9.16 4.77 -16.05
CA THR A 189 9.63 5.43 -17.27
C THR A 189 8.82 6.69 -17.63
N ASP A 190 7.65 6.83 -17.02
CA ASP A 190 6.71 7.93 -17.26
C ASP A 190 6.32 8.58 -15.92
N LEU A 191 6.65 9.86 -15.77
CA LEU A 191 6.41 10.61 -14.54
C LEU A 191 4.91 10.84 -14.26
N ASP A 192 4.08 10.90 -15.28
CA ASP A 192 2.63 11.06 -15.11
C ASP A 192 2.03 9.77 -14.54
N ILE A 193 2.50 8.60 -15.00
CA ILE A 193 2.11 7.29 -14.45
C ILE A 193 2.62 7.15 -13.01
N VAL A 194 3.83 7.62 -12.71
CA VAL A 194 4.35 7.65 -11.33
C VAL A 194 3.41 8.45 -10.42
N ALA A 195 2.97 9.63 -10.84
CA ALA A 195 2.06 10.47 -10.08
C ALA A 195 0.69 9.79 -9.88
N GLU A 196 0.11 9.22 -10.93
CA GLU A 196 -1.16 8.46 -10.85
C GLU A 196 -1.04 7.28 -9.88
N THR A 197 0.07 6.54 -9.97
CA THR A 197 0.33 5.39 -9.10
C THR A 197 0.40 5.83 -7.64
N ARG A 198 1.07 6.96 -7.33
CA ARG A 198 1.12 7.50 -5.97
C ARG A 198 -0.27 7.82 -5.44
N GLU A 199 -1.08 8.55 -6.20
CA GLU A 199 -2.45 8.92 -5.79
C GLU A 199 -3.31 7.67 -5.51
N ARG A 200 -3.20 6.65 -6.36
CA ARG A 200 -3.93 5.39 -6.19
C ARG A 200 -3.47 4.62 -4.96
N LEU A 201 -2.17 4.66 -4.64
CA LEU A 201 -1.64 4.03 -3.44
C LEU A 201 -2.04 4.78 -2.17
N GLU A 202 -2.02 6.12 -2.17
CA GLU A 202 -2.48 6.93 -1.04
C GLU A 202 -3.95 6.63 -0.69
N LYS A 203 -4.81 6.54 -1.72
CA LYS A 203 -6.22 6.12 -1.54
C LYS A 203 -6.34 4.71 -0.98
N ALA A 204 -5.51 3.77 -1.45
CA ALA A 204 -5.52 2.40 -0.97
C ALA A 204 -5.09 2.31 0.50
N ILE A 205 -4.03 3.02 0.89
CA ILE A 205 -3.54 3.09 2.28
C ILE A 205 -4.63 3.67 3.19
N GLY A 206 -5.30 4.74 2.76
CA GLY A 206 -6.40 5.34 3.52
C GLY A 206 -7.63 4.45 3.70
N SER A 207 -7.78 3.37 2.91
CA SER A 207 -8.90 2.44 3.00
C SER A 207 -8.71 1.29 3.99
N PHE A 208 -7.49 1.10 4.52
CA PHE A 208 -7.24 0.06 5.51
C PHE A 208 -7.68 0.48 6.91
N VAL A 209 -8.21 -0.48 7.66
CA VAL A 209 -8.43 -0.37 9.10
C VAL A 209 -7.18 -0.89 9.82
N TYR A 210 -6.64 -0.08 10.73
CA TYR A 210 -5.42 -0.40 11.48
C TYR A 210 -5.77 -0.65 12.95
N GLU A 211 -5.06 -1.56 13.64
CA GLU A 211 -5.39 -1.98 15.00
C GLU A 211 -5.49 -0.81 16.00
N ASP A 212 -4.69 0.25 15.83
CA ASP A 212 -4.73 1.45 16.68
C ASP A 212 -6.01 2.31 16.54
N SER A 213 -6.88 2.00 15.59
CA SER A 213 -8.19 2.68 15.45
C SER A 213 -9.29 2.09 16.35
N ILE A 214 -8.95 1.11 17.20
CA ILE A 214 -9.86 0.42 18.11
C ILE A 214 -9.46 0.76 19.54
N GLU A 215 -9.99 1.86 20.07
CA GLU A 215 -9.69 2.34 21.44
C GLU A 215 -10.41 1.56 22.55
N ASP A 216 -11.27 0.59 22.24
CA ASP A 216 -12.05 -0.14 23.25
C ASP A 216 -11.65 -1.62 23.37
N GLU A 217 -11.30 -2.04 24.59
CA GLU A 217 -10.81 -3.39 24.96
C GLU A 217 -11.84 -4.53 24.73
N ASP A 218 -13.09 -4.22 24.40
CA ASP A 218 -14.16 -5.21 24.19
C ASP A 218 -14.26 -5.74 22.74
N ASP A 219 -13.52 -5.17 21.78
CA ASP A 219 -13.79 -5.36 20.33
C ASP A 219 -12.72 -6.17 19.55
N LYS A 220 -11.76 -6.81 20.23
CA LYS A 220 -10.67 -7.55 19.55
C LYS A 220 -11.12 -8.75 18.73
N ASP A 221 -12.16 -9.45 19.17
CA ASP A 221 -12.75 -10.58 18.41
C ASP A 221 -13.61 -10.10 17.21
N ILE A 222 -14.11 -8.85 17.27
CA ILE A 222 -14.89 -8.22 16.21
C ILE A 222 -13.98 -7.58 15.14
N ALA A 223 -12.81 -7.07 15.55
CA ALA A 223 -11.80 -6.48 14.67
C ALA A 223 -11.24 -7.46 13.62
N GLU A 224 -10.92 -8.70 14.02
CA GLU A 224 -10.34 -9.71 13.13
C GLU A 224 -11.36 -10.18 12.08
N GLY A 225 -12.64 -10.28 12.46
CA GLY A 225 -13.76 -10.56 11.56
C GLY A 225 -14.03 -9.41 10.60
N ASN A 226 -14.03 -8.17 11.11
CA ASN A 226 -14.31 -6.98 10.31
C ASN A 226 -13.19 -6.66 9.30
N SER A 227 -11.92 -6.88 9.63
CA SER A 227 -10.80 -6.70 8.68
C SER A 227 -10.93 -7.61 7.45
N ARG A 228 -11.31 -8.87 7.65
CA ARG A 228 -11.59 -9.81 6.55
C ARG A 228 -12.82 -9.42 5.75
N ILE A 229 -13.85 -8.89 6.40
CA ILE A 229 -15.04 -8.39 5.69
C ILE A 229 -14.68 -7.15 4.86
N VAL A 230 -13.91 -6.21 5.41
CA VAL A 230 -13.45 -5.00 4.71
C VAL A 230 -12.56 -5.34 3.51
N SER A 231 -11.65 -6.32 3.64
CA SER A 231 -10.83 -6.74 2.51
C SER A 231 -11.66 -7.35 1.38
N VAL A 232 -12.66 -8.19 1.72
CA VAL A 232 -13.61 -8.76 0.75
C VAL A 232 -14.49 -7.67 0.11
N LEU A 233 -14.96 -6.69 0.89
CA LEU A 233 -15.76 -5.58 0.37
C LEU A 233 -14.94 -4.68 -0.58
N ASN A 234 -13.69 -4.39 -0.24
CA ASN A 234 -12.77 -3.65 -1.11
C ASN A 234 -12.45 -4.42 -2.40
N GLU A 235 -12.39 -5.75 -2.34
CA GLU A 235 -12.26 -6.61 -3.52
C GLU A 235 -13.51 -6.54 -4.41
N ILE A 236 -14.71 -6.58 -3.82
CA ILE A 236 -15.98 -6.48 -4.54
C ILE A 236 -16.12 -5.11 -5.22
N ILE A 237 -15.85 -4.01 -4.50
CA ILE A 237 -15.94 -2.64 -5.05
C ILE A 237 -15.04 -2.51 -6.27
N TYR A 238 -13.80 -2.99 -6.18
CA TYR A 238 -12.87 -2.92 -7.29
C TYR A 238 -13.26 -3.82 -8.47
N LYS A 239 -13.80 -5.01 -8.22
CA LYS A 239 -14.34 -5.87 -9.29
C LYS A 239 -15.51 -5.19 -10.01
N ILE A 240 -16.35 -4.44 -9.30
CA ILE A 240 -17.43 -3.67 -9.91
C ILE A 240 -16.87 -2.54 -10.79
N ASP A 241 -15.88 -1.79 -10.32
CA ASP A 241 -15.26 -0.72 -11.10
C ASP A 241 -14.58 -1.26 -12.36
N SER A 242 -13.81 -2.34 -12.23
CA SER A 242 -13.15 -3.01 -13.36
C SER A 242 -14.15 -3.57 -14.35
N LEU A 243 -15.25 -4.17 -13.88
CA LEU A 243 -16.32 -4.67 -14.75
C LEU A 243 -17.00 -3.50 -15.49
N SER A 244 -17.19 -2.37 -14.82
CA SER A 244 -17.78 -1.18 -15.42
C SER A 244 -16.89 -0.60 -16.53
N GLU A 245 -15.58 -0.59 -16.35
CA GLU A 245 -14.62 -0.21 -17.41
C GLU A 245 -14.61 -1.21 -18.57
N GLU A 246 -14.64 -2.51 -18.28
CA GLU A 246 -14.64 -3.55 -19.31
C GLU A 246 -15.93 -3.51 -20.15
N VAL A 247 -17.08 -3.25 -19.52
CA VAL A 247 -18.36 -3.00 -20.21
C VAL A 247 -18.25 -1.79 -21.14
N LYS A 248 -17.72 -0.65 -20.68
CA LYS A 248 -17.52 0.54 -21.53
C LYS A 248 -16.63 0.26 -22.73
N LYS A 249 -15.55 -0.50 -22.52
CA LYS A 249 -14.65 -0.90 -23.61
C LYS A 249 -15.35 -1.82 -24.61
N LYS A 250 -16.10 -2.81 -24.13
CA LYS A 250 -16.87 -3.74 -24.95
C LYS A 250 -17.92 -3.00 -25.80
N ASP A 251 -18.58 -2.01 -25.21
CA ASP A 251 -19.55 -1.16 -25.91
C ASP A 251 -18.87 -0.35 -27.03
N GLN A 252 -17.69 0.23 -26.78
CA GLN A 252 -16.92 0.93 -27.82
C GLN A 252 -16.46 0.00 -28.94
N GLU A 253 -16.00 -1.21 -28.61
CA GLU A 253 -15.62 -2.24 -29.59
C GLU A 253 -16.82 -2.71 -30.41
N ASN A 254 -17.98 -2.92 -29.78
CA ASN A 254 -19.23 -3.27 -30.47
C ASN A 254 -19.69 -2.15 -31.40
N ILE A 255 -19.64 -0.90 -30.96
CA ILE A 255 -19.96 0.27 -31.80
C ILE A 255 -19.01 0.32 -33.01
N LYS A 256 -17.71 0.10 -32.80
CA LYS A 256 -16.72 0.07 -33.87
C LYS A 256 -16.93 -1.09 -34.84
N ALA A 257 -17.20 -2.29 -34.34
CA ALA A 257 -17.49 -3.47 -35.16
C ALA A 257 -18.76 -3.28 -36.00
N VAL A 258 -19.79 -2.64 -35.42
CA VAL A 258 -20.99 -2.21 -36.15
C VAL A 258 -20.59 -1.21 -37.23
N ILE A 259 -19.86 -0.13 -36.93
CA ILE A 259 -19.42 0.85 -37.94
C ILE A 259 -18.62 0.19 -39.08
N GLU A 260 -17.70 -0.73 -38.77
CA GLU A 260 -16.87 -1.43 -39.75
C GLU A 260 -17.68 -2.42 -40.61
N THR A 261 -18.61 -3.16 -40.01
CA THR A 261 -19.54 -4.04 -40.74
C THR A 261 -20.43 -3.23 -41.68
N TYR A 262 -20.92 -2.06 -41.23
CA TYR A 262 -21.75 -1.17 -42.03
C TYR A 262 -20.95 -0.43 -43.11
N SER A 263 -19.70 -0.04 -42.85
CA SER A 263 -18.80 0.56 -43.85
C SER A 263 -18.35 -0.46 -44.90
N GLY A 264 -18.17 -1.73 -44.50
CA GLY A 264 -17.95 -2.84 -45.42
C GLY A 264 -19.18 -3.17 -46.28
N MET A 265 -20.39 -2.98 -45.74
CA MET A 265 -21.65 -3.07 -46.48
C MET A 265 -21.94 -1.83 -47.36
N ALA A 266 -21.36 -0.68 -47.05
CA ALA A 266 -21.50 0.58 -47.81
C ALA A 266 -20.77 0.58 -49.17
N GLN A 267 -20.14 -0.52 -49.57
CA GLN A 267 -19.58 -0.68 -50.92
C GLN A 267 -20.60 -0.98 -52.03
N ALA A 268 -21.91 -0.85 -51.75
CA ALA A 268 -22.94 -0.89 -52.80
C ALA A 268 -23.77 0.41 -52.76
N ASN A 269 -23.53 1.24 -53.79
CA ASN A 269 -24.20 2.43 -54.34
C ASN A 269 -25.70 2.73 -54.02
N ASP A 270 -26.19 2.55 -52.81
CA ASP A 270 -27.58 2.82 -52.43
C ASP A 270 -27.81 4.27 -51.98
N SER A 271 -29.00 4.82 -52.28
CA SER A 271 -29.38 6.18 -51.85
C SER A 271 -29.45 6.29 -50.32
N ILE A 272 -29.23 7.50 -49.79
CA ILE A 272 -29.27 7.80 -48.35
C ILE A 272 -30.59 7.35 -47.71
N GLU A 273 -31.71 7.49 -48.43
CA GLU A 273 -33.04 7.04 -47.99
C GLU A 273 -33.11 5.52 -47.85
N THR A 274 -32.50 4.78 -48.78
CA THR A 274 -32.42 3.32 -48.74
C THR A 274 -31.53 2.84 -47.59
N GLN A 275 -30.47 3.59 -47.29
CA GLN A 275 -29.59 3.34 -46.15
C GLN A 275 -30.33 3.60 -44.82
N MET A 276 -31.09 4.69 -44.72
CA MET A 276 -31.93 4.99 -43.56
C MET A 276 -33.01 3.94 -43.35
N LEU A 277 -33.65 3.49 -44.44
CA LEU A 277 -34.68 2.46 -44.39
C LEU A 277 -34.09 1.12 -43.91
N LYS A 278 -32.91 0.72 -44.39
CA LYS A 278 -32.22 -0.51 -43.95
C LYS A 278 -31.86 -0.49 -42.46
N ILE A 279 -31.57 0.67 -41.89
CA ILE A 279 -31.28 0.84 -40.45
C ILE A 279 -32.57 0.72 -39.63
N LEU A 280 -33.65 1.35 -40.07
CA LEU A 280 -34.88 1.43 -39.30
C LEU A 280 -35.75 0.17 -39.43
N LEU A 281 -35.78 -0.48 -40.60
CA LEU A 281 -36.69 -1.61 -40.87
C LEU A 281 -36.53 -2.80 -39.90
N PRO A 282 -35.31 -3.28 -39.56
CA PRO A 282 -35.14 -4.40 -38.64
C PRO A 282 -35.61 -4.10 -37.22
N GLU A 283 -35.39 -2.86 -36.75
CA GLU A 283 -35.86 -2.41 -35.43
C GLU A 283 -37.39 -2.25 -35.40
N LEU A 284 -37.99 -1.78 -36.49
CA LEU A 284 -39.45 -1.69 -36.62
C LEU A 284 -40.13 -3.07 -36.68
N ILE A 285 -39.46 -4.07 -37.26
CA ILE A 285 -39.93 -5.47 -37.29
C ILE A 285 -39.83 -6.11 -35.89
N ARG A 286 -38.76 -5.82 -35.13
CA ARG A 286 -38.55 -6.34 -33.78
C ARG A 286 -39.43 -5.64 -32.73
N ASN A 287 -39.79 -4.39 -32.97
CA ASN A 287 -40.63 -3.59 -32.08
C ASN A 287 -41.83 -2.96 -32.83
N PRO A 288 -42.91 -3.74 -33.05
CA PRO A 288 -44.08 -3.29 -33.81
C PRO A 288 -44.76 -2.05 -33.21
N GLN A 289 -44.67 -1.86 -31.89
CA GLN A 289 -45.25 -0.70 -31.20
C GLN A 289 -44.47 0.60 -31.48
N ALA A 290 -43.15 0.50 -31.73
CA ALA A 290 -42.35 1.64 -32.16
C ALA A 290 -42.70 2.06 -33.60
N ALA A 291 -43.06 1.11 -34.46
CA ALA A 291 -43.53 1.40 -35.81
C ALA A 291 -44.84 2.19 -35.80
N ASP A 292 -45.82 1.78 -34.98
CA ASP A 292 -47.08 2.52 -34.79
C ASP A 292 -46.85 3.95 -34.28
N SER A 293 -45.84 4.12 -33.41
CA SER A 293 -45.49 5.44 -32.86
C SER A 293 -44.88 6.37 -33.90
N LEU A 294 -44.04 5.83 -34.79
CA LEU A 294 -43.44 6.58 -35.91
C LEU A 294 -44.48 6.94 -36.97
N ILE A 295 -45.44 6.06 -37.27
CA ILE A 295 -46.55 6.35 -38.18
C ILE A 295 -47.39 7.49 -37.61
N LYS A 296 -47.77 7.44 -36.32
CA LYS A 296 -48.49 8.53 -35.64
C LYS A 296 -47.71 9.84 -35.59
N LEU A 297 -46.38 9.79 -35.48
CA LEU A 297 -45.53 10.97 -35.55
C LEU A 297 -45.58 11.56 -36.96
N SER A 298 -45.46 10.72 -38.00
CA SER A 298 -45.50 11.14 -39.40
C SER A 298 -46.83 11.78 -39.82
N GLU A 299 -47.95 11.31 -39.24
CA GLU A 299 -49.28 11.89 -39.47
C GLU A 299 -49.42 13.29 -38.86
N LYS A 300 -48.71 13.59 -37.76
CA LYS A 300 -48.66 14.93 -37.15
C LYS A 300 -47.84 15.95 -37.94
N PHE A 301 -47.00 15.51 -38.87
CA PHE A 301 -46.18 16.38 -39.73
C PHE A 301 -46.76 16.53 -41.15
N LYS A 302 -48.01 16.08 -41.38
CA LYS A 302 -48.74 16.21 -42.66
C LYS A 302 -49.73 17.39 -42.71
N GLU A 303 -49.70 18.30 -41.74
CA GLU A 303 -50.38 19.62 -41.83
C GLU A 303 -49.45 20.71 -42.37
#